data_AF-A0A2P5CLR1-F1
#
_entry.id   AF-A0A2P5CLR1-F1
#
_cell.length_a   1.000
_cell.length_b   1.000
_cell.length_c   1.000
_cell.angle_alpha   90.00
_cell.angle_beta   90.00
_cell.angle_gamma   90.00
#
_symmetry.space_group_name_H-M   'P 1'
#
loop_
_entity.id
_entity.type
_entity.pdbx_description
1 polymer ?
#
loop_
_entity_poly.entity_id
_entity_poly.type
_entity_poly.pdbx_seq_one_letter_code
_entity_poly.pdbx_strand_id
1 'polypeptide(L)'
;MSLFACDSIGSLGKYENEEDVRGITVKNCTFLKTDNGIRIKTWPGSTPSQATGMIFQDLIMDNVRNPIIIDQGYCPSGCKKQPSRVKISNVHYINIRGTSSSEVAVDFMCSSQFPCDNIHLYNVNQKHTGNGPATATCLNARLGYGGLLSPRVTCH
;
A
#
# COMPACT_ATOMS: atom_id res chain seq x y z
N MET A 1 -22.34 3.27 6.52
CA MET A 1 -21.64 1.98 6.45
C MET A 1 -20.99 1.90 5.09
N SER A 2 -19.80 2.48 4.96
CA SER A 2 -19.10 2.50 3.68
C SER A 2 -18.60 1.09 3.38
N LEU A 3 -19.10 0.46 2.32
CA LEU A 3 -18.47 -0.71 1.74
C LEU A 3 -17.09 -0.27 1.25
N PHE A 4 -16.05 -0.55 2.03
CA PHE A 4 -14.70 -0.55 1.50
C PHE A 4 -14.57 -1.82 0.67
N ALA A 5 -14.48 -1.68 -0.65
CA ALA A 5 -13.97 -2.75 -1.48
C ALA A 5 -12.57 -3.13 -0.96
N CYS A 6 -12.24 -4.42 -0.89
CA CYS A 6 -10.99 -4.87 -0.26
C CYS A 6 -9.73 -4.32 -0.97
N ASP A 7 -9.86 -3.73 -2.16
CA ASP A 7 -8.78 -3.48 -3.10
C ASP A 7 -8.11 -2.09 -2.98
N SER A 8 -8.81 -1.02 -2.58
CA SER A 8 -8.18 0.29 -2.59
C SER A 8 -8.71 1.31 -1.58
N ILE A 9 -7.78 2.06 -0.98
CA ILE A 9 -8.04 3.28 -0.21
C ILE A 9 -7.61 4.49 -1.05
N GLY A 10 -8.57 5.32 -1.42
CA GLY A 10 -8.38 6.55 -2.18
C GLY A 10 -9.01 6.54 -3.59
N SER A 11 -8.65 7.49 -4.46
CA SER A 11 -7.53 8.41 -4.28
C SER A 11 -7.81 9.50 -3.26
N LEU A 12 -6.83 9.79 -2.41
CA LEU A 12 -6.89 10.82 -1.38
C LEU A 12 -6.13 12.08 -1.81
N GLY A 13 -6.56 13.24 -1.31
CA GLY A 13 -5.92 14.54 -1.51
C GLY A 13 -6.19 15.19 -2.87
N LYS A 14 -7.25 14.77 -3.59
CA LYS A 14 -7.61 15.36 -4.88
C LYS A 14 -8.33 16.70 -4.70
N TYR A 15 -9.28 16.73 -3.77
CA TYR A 15 -10.13 17.87 -3.50
C TYR A 15 -9.62 18.67 -2.30
N GLU A 16 -10.02 19.94 -2.24
CA GLU A 16 -9.78 20.75 -1.05
C GLU A 16 -10.71 20.30 0.08
N ASN A 17 -10.20 20.36 1.31
CA ASN A 17 -10.95 20.02 2.53
C ASN A 17 -11.47 18.57 2.57
N GLU A 18 -10.76 17.62 1.97
CA GLU A 18 -11.05 16.20 2.19
C GLU A 18 -10.84 15.84 3.67
N GLU A 19 -11.78 15.07 4.22
CA GLU A 19 -11.68 14.57 5.59
C GLU A 19 -10.57 13.51 5.72
N ASP A 20 -10.02 13.42 6.93
CA ASP A 20 -9.04 12.40 7.27
C ASP A 20 -9.67 11.00 7.22
N VAL A 21 -8.93 10.04 6.67
CA VAL A 21 -9.31 8.63 6.66
C VAL A 21 -8.67 7.94 7.87
N ARG A 22 -9.49 7.34 8.74
CA ARG A 22 -9.00 6.72 9.97
C ARG A 22 -9.69 5.39 10.28
N GLY A 23 -8.95 4.46 10.90
CA GLY A 23 -9.54 3.27 11.51
C GLY A 23 -10.08 2.22 10.52
N ILE A 24 -9.45 2.09 9.35
CA ILE A 24 -9.88 1.12 8.33
C ILE A 24 -9.35 -0.26 8.66
N THR A 25 -10.21 -1.28 8.57
CA THR A 25 -9.79 -2.69 8.65
C THR A 25 -10.33 -3.45 7.46
N VAL A 26 -9.43 -4.07 6.69
CA VAL A 26 -9.75 -5.02 5.62
C VAL A 26 -9.19 -6.37 6.05
N LYS A 27 -10.07 -7.38 6.14
CA LYS A 27 -9.67 -8.71 6.58
C LYS A 27 -10.39 -9.84 5.86
N ASN A 28 -9.76 -11.00 5.80
CA ASN A 28 -10.34 -12.24 5.24
C ASN A 28 -10.78 -12.11 3.78
N CYS A 29 -10.04 -11.35 2.96
CA CYS A 29 -10.30 -11.24 1.52
C CYS A 29 -9.33 -12.09 0.71
N THR A 30 -9.82 -12.59 -0.42
CA THR A 30 -9.02 -13.26 -1.45
C THR A 30 -9.08 -12.45 -2.73
N PHE A 31 -7.92 -12.12 -3.28
CA PHE A 31 -7.76 -11.42 -4.55
C PHE A 31 -7.36 -12.43 -5.63
N LEU A 32 -8.22 -12.60 -6.63
CA LEU A 32 -8.02 -13.59 -7.69
C LEU A 32 -7.74 -12.87 -9.01
N LYS A 33 -6.52 -13.03 -9.54
CA LYS A 33 -6.12 -12.57 -10.87
C LYS A 33 -6.42 -11.09 -11.12
N THR A 34 -6.36 -10.27 -10.08
CA THR A 34 -6.60 -8.82 -10.17
C THR A 34 -5.31 -8.08 -10.52
N ASP A 35 -5.44 -6.87 -11.05
CA ASP A 35 -4.29 -5.99 -11.29
C ASP A 35 -3.63 -5.54 -9.98
N ASN A 36 -4.42 -5.31 -8.94
CA ASN A 36 -3.92 -4.86 -7.65
C ASN A 36 -4.56 -5.68 -6.53
N GLY A 37 -3.79 -5.92 -5.48
CA GLY A 37 -4.32 -6.41 -4.21
C GLY A 37 -4.77 -5.22 -3.40
N ILE A 38 -4.02 -4.87 -2.37
CA ILE A 38 -4.27 -3.70 -1.53
C ILE A 38 -3.49 -2.52 -2.06
N ARG A 39 -4.18 -1.39 -2.26
CA ARG A 39 -3.54 -0.16 -2.71
C ARG A 39 -4.02 1.07 -1.96
N ILE A 40 -3.10 1.77 -1.31
CA ILE A 40 -3.32 3.15 -0.83
C ILE A 40 -2.77 4.11 -1.88
N LYS A 41 -3.58 5.06 -2.37
CA LYS A 41 -3.17 6.00 -3.43
C LYS A 41 -3.49 7.45 -3.07
N THR A 42 -2.53 8.36 -3.25
CA THR A 42 -2.71 9.79 -2.92
C THR A 42 -2.21 10.68 -4.04
N TRP A 43 -2.88 11.81 -4.27
CA TRP A 43 -2.49 12.76 -5.31
C TRP A 43 -1.26 13.59 -4.92
N PRO A 44 -0.34 13.85 -5.86
CA PRO A 44 0.74 14.81 -5.69
C PRO A 44 0.18 16.24 -5.59
N GLY A 45 0.83 17.11 -4.79
CA GLY A 45 0.41 18.50 -4.58
C GLY A 45 -0.98 18.65 -3.94
N SER A 46 -1.38 17.64 -3.18
CA SER A 46 -2.60 17.58 -2.37
C SER A 46 -2.59 18.64 -1.26
N THR A 47 -3.78 19.00 -0.77
CA THR A 47 -3.90 19.73 0.50
C THR A 47 -3.54 18.79 1.67
N PRO A 48 -3.09 19.32 2.83
CA PRO A 48 -2.78 18.49 3.99
C PRO A 48 -4.01 17.71 4.48
N SER A 49 -3.88 16.39 4.59
CA SER A 49 -4.84 15.49 5.25
C SER A 49 -4.11 14.24 5.75
N GLN A 50 -4.82 13.35 6.43
CA GLN A 50 -4.25 12.15 7.04
C GLN A 50 -4.98 10.88 6.63
N ALA A 51 -4.21 9.80 6.48
CA ALA A 51 -4.69 8.43 6.37
C ALA A 51 -3.98 7.58 7.42
N THR A 52 -4.68 7.16 8.49
CA THR A 52 -4.03 6.51 9.64
C THR A 52 -4.83 5.40 10.29
N GLY A 53 -4.15 4.48 10.98
CA GLY A 53 -4.77 3.40 11.73
C GLY A 53 -5.46 2.41 10.79
N MET A 54 -4.71 1.88 9.83
CA MET A 54 -5.21 0.96 8.82
C MET A 54 -4.67 -0.45 9.07
N ILE A 55 -5.55 -1.45 9.01
CA ILE A 55 -5.20 -2.86 9.21
C ILE A 55 -5.63 -3.66 7.99
N PHE A 56 -4.66 -4.36 7.40
CA PHE A 56 -4.82 -5.27 6.28
C PHE A 56 -4.42 -6.67 6.75
N GLN A 57 -5.39 -7.55 6.98
CA GLN A 57 -5.15 -8.77 7.74
C GLN A 57 -5.73 -10.03 7.07
N ASP A 58 -4.99 -11.14 7.13
CA ASP A 58 -5.46 -12.46 6.71
C ASP A 58 -5.94 -12.46 5.25
N LEU A 59 -5.04 -12.05 4.35
CA LEU A 59 -5.35 -11.83 2.94
C LEU A 59 -4.62 -12.82 2.04
N ILE A 60 -5.33 -13.30 1.02
CA ILE A 60 -4.80 -14.25 0.04
C ILE A 60 -4.69 -13.56 -1.31
N MET A 61 -3.50 -13.58 -1.89
CA MET A 61 -3.21 -13.09 -3.23
C MET A 61 -3.05 -14.30 -4.16
N ASP A 62 -3.87 -14.43 -5.19
CA ASP A 62 -3.73 -15.48 -6.20
C ASP A 62 -3.50 -14.85 -7.57
N ASN A 63 -2.25 -14.90 -8.02
CA ASN A 63 -1.80 -14.39 -9.30
C ASN A 63 -2.17 -12.91 -9.51
N VAL A 64 -2.04 -12.11 -8.46
CA VAL A 64 -2.32 -10.66 -8.46
C VAL A 64 -1.13 -9.92 -9.04
N ARG A 65 -1.34 -8.94 -9.92
CA ARG A 65 -0.21 -8.26 -10.57
C ARG A 65 0.61 -7.42 -9.59
N ASN A 66 -0.03 -6.58 -8.79
CA ASN A 66 0.63 -5.74 -7.78
C ASN A 66 -0.04 -5.95 -6.40
N PRO A 67 0.41 -6.92 -5.60
CA PRO A 67 -0.28 -7.34 -4.37
C PRO A 67 -0.41 -6.28 -3.29
N ILE A 68 0.66 -5.54 -2.98
CA ILE A 68 0.68 -4.59 -1.85
C ILE A 68 1.33 -3.29 -2.32
N ILE A 69 0.57 -2.18 -2.30
CA ILE A 69 1.00 -0.90 -2.84
C ILE A 69 0.68 0.26 -1.89
N ILE A 70 1.64 1.17 -1.72
CA ILE A 70 1.42 2.57 -1.33
C ILE A 70 1.97 3.45 -2.44
N ASP A 71 1.11 4.22 -3.09
CA ASP A 71 1.46 5.11 -4.20
C ASP A 71 1.08 6.55 -3.85
N GLN A 72 2.05 7.32 -3.34
CA GLN A 72 1.89 8.75 -3.09
C GLN A 72 2.24 9.64 -4.30
N GLY A 73 2.49 9.04 -5.47
CA GLY A 73 2.70 9.69 -6.75
C GLY A 73 1.56 9.43 -7.75
N TYR A 74 0.42 8.92 -7.27
CA TYR A 74 -0.69 8.49 -8.11
C TYR A 74 -1.15 9.61 -9.04
N CYS A 75 -0.94 9.40 -10.34
CA CYS A 75 -1.20 10.40 -11.36
C CYS A 75 -1.81 9.80 -12.63
N PRO A 76 -3.14 9.69 -12.71
CA PRO A 76 -3.80 9.23 -13.93
C PRO A 76 -3.75 10.27 -15.05
N SER A 77 -3.80 11.58 -14.73
CA SER A 77 -3.60 12.69 -15.69
C SER A 77 -3.54 14.05 -14.97
N GLY A 78 -2.88 15.04 -15.59
CA GLY A 78 -2.99 16.46 -15.20
C GLY A 78 -2.42 16.84 -13.83
N CYS A 79 -1.42 16.11 -13.35
CA CYS A 79 -0.98 16.23 -11.96
C CYS A 79 0.04 17.34 -11.73
N LYS A 80 0.04 17.83 -10.49
CA LYS A 80 1.08 18.72 -10.01
C LYS A 80 2.40 17.96 -9.81
N LYS A 81 3.52 18.69 -9.81
CA LYS A 81 4.86 18.13 -9.59
C LYS A 81 5.29 18.07 -8.11
N GLN A 82 4.53 18.68 -7.21
CA GLN A 82 4.89 18.69 -5.79
C GLN A 82 4.58 17.34 -5.13
N PRO A 83 5.36 16.92 -4.12
CA PRO A 83 5.04 15.71 -3.35
C PRO A 83 3.63 15.76 -2.73
N SER A 84 3.04 14.59 -2.50
CA SER A 84 1.78 14.49 -1.75
C SER A 84 1.96 15.02 -0.32
N ARG A 85 0.93 15.73 0.18
CA ARG A 85 0.85 16.24 1.55
C ARG A 85 -0.09 15.42 2.42
N VAL A 86 -0.64 14.32 1.89
CA VAL A 86 -1.40 13.34 2.67
C VAL A 86 -0.42 12.56 3.56
N LYS A 87 -0.57 12.65 4.88
CA LYS A 87 0.26 11.89 5.82
C LYS A 87 -0.32 10.49 6.01
N ILE A 88 0.41 9.48 5.53
CA ILE A 88 0.09 8.07 5.77
C ILE A 88 0.85 7.60 7.02
N SER A 89 0.14 6.98 7.96
CA SER A 89 0.77 6.44 9.17
C SER A 89 0.03 5.26 9.79
N ASN A 90 0.70 4.48 10.65
CA ASN A 90 0.09 3.41 11.43
C ASN A 90 -0.67 2.40 10.54
N VAL A 91 0.03 1.84 9.57
CA VAL A 91 -0.52 0.88 8.61
C VAL A 91 0.06 -0.49 8.90
N HIS A 92 -0.79 -1.48 9.12
CA HIS A 92 -0.40 -2.83 9.48
C HIS A 92 -0.81 -3.82 8.39
N TYR A 93 0.17 -4.51 7.82
CA TYR A 93 -0.01 -5.63 6.90
C TYR A 93 0.29 -6.93 7.64
N ILE A 94 -0.72 -7.76 7.87
CA ILE A 94 -0.66 -8.91 8.79
C ILE A 94 -1.13 -10.17 8.06
N ASN A 95 -0.33 -11.23 8.08
CA ASN A 95 -0.68 -12.54 7.51
C ASN A 95 -1.16 -12.45 6.05
N ILE A 96 -0.38 -11.77 5.20
CA ILE A 96 -0.71 -11.63 3.77
C ILE A 96 0.13 -12.61 2.98
N ARG A 97 -0.52 -13.54 2.26
CA ARG A 97 0.17 -14.64 1.59
C ARG A 97 -0.30 -14.85 0.16
N GLY A 98 0.55 -15.50 -0.65
CA GLY A 98 0.16 -16.02 -1.96
C GLY A 98 1.12 -15.63 -3.07
N THR A 99 0.58 -15.28 -4.24
CA THR A 99 1.35 -15.14 -5.47
C THR A 99 1.13 -13.81 -6.19
N SER A 100 2.24 -13.24 -6.69
CA SER A 100 2.30 -12.08 -7.55
C SER A 100 2.56 -12.52 -9.00
N SER A 101 1.87 -11.91 -9.98
CA SER A 101 2.20 -12.12 -11.40
C SER A 101 3.30 -11.18 -11.92
N SER A 102 3.57 -10.08 -11.21
CA SER A 102 4.76 -9.26 -11.45
C SER A 102 5.88 -9.57 -10.46
N GLU A 103 7.12 -9.22 -10.81
CA GLU A 103 8.29 -9.44 -9.96
C GLU A 103 8.18 -8.65 -8.64
N VAL A 104 7.75 -7.38 -8.71
CA VAL A 104 7.61 -6.51 -7.53
C VAL A 104 6.28 -6.77 -6.83
N ALA A 105 6.34 -7.50 -5.71
CA ALA A 105 5.13 -7.89 -4.97
C ALA A 105 4.71 -6.87 -3.89
N VAL A 106 5.66 -6.06 -3.41
CA VAL A 106 5.44 -5.00 -2.42
C VAL A 106 6.10 -3.72 -2.93
N ASP A 107 5.31 -2.67 -3.13
CA ASP A 107 5.80 -1.38 -3.62
C ASP A 107 5.33 -0.23 -2.73
N PHE A 108 6.26 0.37 -2.01
CA PHE A 108 5.99 1.54 -1.16
C PHE A 108 6.69 2.78 -1.71
N MET A 109 5.96 3.59 -2.45
CA MET A 109 6.41 4.89 -2.91
C MET A 109 5.74 5.99 -2.07
N CYS A 110 6.41 6.42 -1.02
CA CYS A 110 5.93 7.48 -0.13
C CYS A 110 6.52 8.85 -0.48
N SER A 111 5.83 9.90 -0.05
CA SER A 111 6.18 11.30 -0.27
C SER A 111 7.52 11.64 0.37
N SER A 112 8.40 12.30 -0.37
CA SER A 112 9.68 12.78 0.16
C SER A 112 9.52 13.90 1.19
N GLN A 113 8.41 14.65 1.14
CA GLN A 113 8.12 15.73 2.10
C GLN A 113 7.29 15.22 3.29
N PHE A 114 6.43 14.23 3.08
CA PHE A 114 5.61 13.60 4.12
C PHE A 114 5.79 12.08 4.11
N PRO A 115 6.97 11.56 4.53
CA PRO A 115 7.27 10.14 4.55
C PRO A 115 6.19 9.31 5.27
N CYS A 116 5.96 8.09 4.82
CA CYS A 116 5.09 7.17 5.54
C CYS A 116 5.74 6.77 6.87
N ASP A 117 4.97 6.75 7.94
CA ASP A 117 5.49 6.46 9.28
C ASP A 117 4.75 5.29 9.94
N ASN A 118 5.49 4.50 10.72
CA ASN A 118 4.94 3.35 11.43
C ASN A 118 4.19 2.37 10.52
N ILE A 119 4.83 1.93 9.44
CA ILE A 119 4.28 0.91 8.52
C ILE A 119 4.82 -0.46 8.94
N HIS A 120 3.94 -1.35 9.37
CA HIS A 120 4.33 -2.65 9.92
C HIS A 120 3.96 -3.80 8.98
N LEU A 121 4.91 -4.68 8.73
CA LEU A 121 4.70 -5.94 8.02
C LEU A 121 4.92 -7.10 8.99
N TYR A 122 3.90 -7.94 9.14
CA TYR A 122 3.94 -9.14 9.98
C TYR A 122 3.46 -10.35 9.18
N ASN A 123 4.31 -11.37 9.03
CA ASN A 123 3.98 -12.57 8.25
C ASN A 123 3.49 -12.26 6.82
N VAL A 124 4.29 -11.55 6.04
CA VAL A 124 4.00 -11.24 4.63
C VAL A 124 4.82 -12.17 3.73
N ASN A 125 4.14 -13.00 2.94
CA ASN A 125 4.75 -14.03 2.11
C ASN A 125 4.16 -14.07 0.69
N GLN A 126 4.79 -13.34 -0.23
CA GLN A 126 4.46 -13.30 -1.65
C GLN A 126 5.52 -14.06 -2.47
N LYS A 127 5.06 -14.81 -3.46
CA LYS A 127 5.92 -15.51 -4.43
C LYS A 127 5.61 -15.00 -5.83
N HIS A 128 6.64 -14.78 -6.64
CA HIS A 128 6.42 -14.48 -8.05
C HIS A 128 6.04 -15.76 -8.80
N THR A 129 5.05 -15.67 -9.69
CA THR A 129 4.65 -16.81 -10.55
C THR A 129 5.55 -16.97 -11.77
N GLY A 130 6.39 -15.98 -12.07
CA GLY A 130 7.38 -16.03 -13.16
C GLY A 130 8.71 -16.63 -12.74
N ASN A 131 9.75 -16.28 -13.50
CA ASN A 131 11.12 -16.74 -13.22
C ASN A 131 11.76 -15.86 -12.16
N GLY A 132 12.12 -16.46 -11.03
CA GLY A 132 12.83 -15.78 -9.95
C GLY A 132 11.96 -15.55 -8.71
N PRO A 133 12.55 -15.02 -7.63
CA PRO A 133 11.81 -14.67 -6.42
C PRO A 133 11.00 -13.38 -6.62
N ALA A 134 9.96 -13.20 -5.81
CA ALA A 134 9.34 -11.88 -5.67
C ALA A 134 10.34 -10.88 -5.08
N THR A 135 10.21 -9.62 -5.45
CA THR A 135 11.01 -8.49 -4.96
C THR A 135 10.11 -7.41 -4.36
N ALA A 136 10.72 -6.41 -3.72
CA ALA A 136 10.03 -5.29 -3.14
C ALA A 136 10.80 -3.99 -3.36
N THR A 137 10.06 -2.89 -3.48
CA THR A 137 10.57 -1.52 -3.58
C THR A 137 10.05 -0.68 -2.42
N CYS A 138 10.88 0.22 -1.91
CA CYS A 138 10.46 1.14 -0.86
C CYS A 138 11.25 2.44 -0.88
N LEU A 139 10.53 3.57 -0.82
CA LEU A 139 11.03 4.93 -0.78
C LEU A 139 10.29 5.74 0.29
N ASN A 140 11.04 6.44 1.14
CA ASN A 140 10.52 7.37 2.16
C ASN A 140 9.48 6.74 3.11
N ALA A 141 9.71 5.52 3.57
CA ALA A 141 8.84 4.88 4.56
C ALA A 141 9.64 4.33 5.73
N ARG A 142 9.14 4.56 6.95
CA ARG A 142 9.67 3.92 8.16
C ARG A 142 8.92 2.62 8.42
N LEU A 143 9.63 1.51 8.27
CA LEU A 143 9.06 0.17 8.41
C LEU A 143 9.38 -0.47 9.76
N GLY A 144 8.43 -1.27 10.24
CA GLY A 144 8.62 -2.27 11.29
C GLY A 144 8.30 -3.66 10.77
N TYR A 145 8.96 -4.67 11.32
CA TYR A 145 8.89 -6.05 10.81
C TYR A 145 8.60 -7.04 11.92
N GLY A 146 7.96 -8.16 11.58
CA GLY A 146 7.87 -9.33 12.44
C GLY A 146 7.48 -10.61 11.68
N GLY A 147 7.89 -11.76 12.21
CA GLY A 147 7.59 -13.05 11.60
C GLY A 147 8.25 -13.26 10.23
N LEU A 148 7.58 -14.04 9.36
CA LEU A 148 8.09 -14.35 8.02
C LEU A 148 7.93 -13.15 7.08
N LEU A 149 9.02 -12.75 6.40
CA LEU A 149 8.99 -11.73 5.36
C LEU A 149 9.68 -12.22 4.09
N SER A 150 8.87 -12.43 3.06
CA SER A 150 9.29 -12.77 1.70
C SER A 150 8.34 -12.07 0.73
N PRO A 151 8.78 -11.14 -0.11
CA PRO A 151 10.13 -10.58 -0.21
C PRO A 151 10.57 -9.82 1.06
N ARG A 152 11.88 -9.66 1.24
CA ARG A 152 12.41 -8.67 2.19
C ARG A 152 12.20 -7.27 1.61
N VAL A 153 11.79 -6.33 2.45
CA VAL A 153 11.57 -4.94 2.07
C VAL A 153 12.61 -4.07 2.76
N THR A 154 13.43 -3.34 2.00
CA THR A 154 14.41 -2.37 2.53
C THR A 154 14.06 -1.00 1.97
N CYS A 155 14.03 0.03 2.82
CA CYS A 155 13.67 1.38 2.41
C CYS A 155 14.88 2.29 2.32
N HIS A 156 14.79 3.25 1.40
CA HIS A 156 15.75 4.31 1.17
C HIS A 156 15.11 5.68 1.38
#